data_AF-A0A482WT50-F1
#
_entry.id   AF-A0A482WT50-F1
#
_cell.length_a   1.000
_cell.length_b   1.000
_cell.length_c   1.000
_cell.angle_alpha   90.00
_cell.angle_beta   90.00
_cell.angle_gamma   90.00
#
_symmetry.space_group_name_H-M   'P 1'
#
loop_
_entity.id
_entity.type
_entity.pdbx_description
1 polymer ?
#
loop_
_entity_poly.entity_id
_entity_poly.type
_entity_poly.pdbx_seq_one_letter_code
_entity_poly.pdbx_strand_id
1 'polypeptide(L)'
;DHEDILRYAERIGNRCLTIEVNVRTNRDQVQEEALHQVNHLIDGLVVGLKADPSAMKTKCLSYMSACTSYQSEGITDKMFESAILGCTLDDQKRIKKRLNGLLEYINRGHFFPAPDDRMQ
;
A
#
# COMPACT_ATOMS: atom_id res chain seq x y z
N ASP A 1 6.71 -42.28 -27.91
CA ASP A 1 7.16 -41.24 -28.88
C ASP A 1 6.18 -40.09 -29.06
N HIS A 2 4.97 -40.28 -29.63
CA HIS A 2 4.04 -39.16 -29.88
C HIS A 2 3.49 -38.49 -28.60
N GLU A 3 3.17 -39.29 -27.58
CA GLU A 3 2.68 -38.78 -26.28
C GLU A 3 3.77 -38.03 -25.49
N ASP A 4 5.02 -38.46 -25.58
CA ASP A 4 6.16 -37.77 -24.97
C ASP A 4 6.41 -36.40 -25.61
N ILE A 5 6.31 -36.33 -26.95
CA ILE A 5 6.44 -35.08 -27.71
C ILE A 5 5.33 -34.10 -27.32
N LEU A 6 4.09 -34.56 -27.19
CA LEU A 6 2.95 -33.73 -26.77
C LEU A 6 3.13 -33.19 -25.34
N ARG A 7 3.53 -34.04 -24.39
CA ARG A 7 3.82 -33.59 -23.01
C ARG A 7 4.97 -32.60 -22.95
N TYR A 8 5.99 -32.76 -23.80
CA TYR A 8 7.11 -31.84 -23.87
C TYR A 8 6.70 -30.50 -24.50
N ALA A 9 5.89 -30.53 -25.55
CA ALA A 9 5.33 -29.34 -26.19
C ALA A 9 4.43 -28.54 -25.24
N GLU A 10 3.57 -29.22 -24.46
CA GLU A 10 2.72 -28.58 -23.45
C GLU A 10 3.54 -27.94 -22.32
N ARG A 11 4.60 -28.64 -21.87
CA ARG A 11 5.52 -28.12 -20.86
C ARG A 11 6.30 -26.89 -21.32
N ILE A 12 6.73 -26.85 -22.58
CA ILE A 12 7.38 -25.68 -23.18
C ILE A 12 6.36 -24.55 -23.42
N GLY A 13 5.16 -24.88 -23.93
CA GLY A 13 4.09 -23.92 -24.15
C GLY A 13 3.72 -23.16 -22.87
N ASN A 14 3.57 -23.87 -21.75
CA ASN A 14 3.31 -23.26 -20.45
C ASN A 14 4.45 -22.37 -19.93
N ARG A 15 5.69 -22.58 -20.39
CA ARG A 15 6.86 -21.73 -20.04
C ARG A 15 6.99 -20.51 -20.95
N CYS A 16 6.38 -20.52 -22.14
CA CYS A 16 6.44 -19.43 -23.11
C CYS A 16 5.28 -18.43 -23.00
N LEU A 17 4.27 -18.70 -22.16
CA LEU A 17 3.06 -17.86 -22.05
C LEU A 17 3.13 -16.75 -20.99
N THR A 18 4.29 -16.45 -20.43
CA THR A 18 4.42 -15.37 -19.43
C THR A 18 4.77 -14.06 -20.10
N ILE A 19 3.75 -13.38 -20.65
CA ILE A 19 3.88 -11.97 -21.06
C ILE A 19 3.53 -11.11 -19.84
N GLU A 20 4.54 -10.45 -19.25
CA GLU A 20 4.33 -9.46 -18.20
C GLU A 20 3.92 -8.13 -18.83
N VAL A 21 2.62 -7.82 -18.81
CA VAL A 21 2.11 -6.52 -19.28
C VAL A 21 2.25 -5.50 -18.16
N ASN A 22 3.30 -4.68 -18.20
CA ASN A 22 3.52 -3.61 -17.23
C ASN A 22 2.89 -2.29 -17.70
N VAL A 23 1.73 -1.93 -17.15
CA VAL A 23 1.08 -0.63 -17.42
C VAL A 23 1.76 0.44 -16.56
N ARG A 24 2.53 1.31 -17.20
CA ARG A 24 3.12 2.49 -16.54
C ARG A 24 2.11 3.62 -16.51
N THR A 25 1.81 4.10 -15.31
CA THR A 25 1.06 5.34 -15.11
C THR A 25 1.97 6.51 -15.49
N ASN A 26 1.70 7.19 -16.59
CA ASN A 26 2.38 8.46 -16.92
C ASN A 26 1.91 9.51 -15.90
N ARG A 27 2.87 10.14 -15.20
CA ARG A 27 2.60 11.20 -14.24
C ARG A 27 3.24 12.48 -14.75
N ASP A 28 2.52 13.58 -14.64
CA ASP A 28 3.08 14.93 -14.81
C ASP A 28 3.73 15.39 -13.49
N GLN A 29 4.59 16.41 -13.56
CA GLN A 29 5.36 16.92 -12.42
C GLN A 29 4.50 17.17 -11.17
N VAL A 30 3.32 17.77 -11.35
CA VAL A 30 2.38 18.06 -10.25
C VAL A 30 1.88 16.77 -9.58
N GLN A 31 1.60 15.73 -10.36
CA GLN A 31 1.14 14.44 -9.82
C GLN A 31 2.26 13.70 -9.10
N GLU A 32 3.51 13.84 -9.59
CA GLU A 32 4.68 13.30 -8.90
C GLU A 32 4.89 13.99 -7.55
N GLU A 33 4.83 15.32 -7.50
CA GLU A 33 4.96 16.09 -6.25
C GLU A 33 3.85 15.73 -5.25
N ALA A 34 2.60 15.61 -5.73
CA ALA A 34 1.48 15.16 -4.90
C ALA A 34 1.72 13.75 -4.33
N LEU A 35 2.19 12.82 -5.16
CA LEU A 35 2.53 11.46 -4.73
C LEU A 35 3.69 11.44 -3.72
N HIS A 36 4.72 12.27 -3.94
CA HIS A 36 5.82 12.44 -3.00
C HIS A 36 5.32 12.94 -1.64
N GLN A 37 4.43 13.93 -1.63
CA GLN A 37 3.84 14.46 -0.41
C GLN A 37 3.01 13.41 0.34
N VAL A 38 2.19 12.63 -0.36
CA VAL A 38 1.43 11.53 0.26
C VAL A 38 2.38 10.50 0.87
N ASN A 39 3.42 10.08 0.15
CA ASN A 39 4.39 9.12 0.68
C ASN A 39 5.10 9.65 1.92
N HIS A 40 5.49 10.93 1.93
CA HIS A 40 6.12 11.56 3.08
C HIS A 40 5.22 11.55 4.33
N LEU A 41 3.92 11.82 4.16
CA LEU A 41 2.93 11.76 5.24
C LEU A 41 2.77 10.33 5.80
N ILE A 42 2.79 9.33 4.92
CA ILE A 42 2.73 7.91 5.32
C ILE A 42 4.01 7.50 6.07
N ASP A 43 5.19 7.89 5.58
CA ASP A 43 6.46 7.63 6.27
C ASP A 43 6.47 8.24 7.67
N GLY A 44 5.98 9.48 7.82
CA GLY A 44 5.80 10.11 9.14
C GLY A 44 4.89 9.32 10.06
N LEU A 45 3.84 8.69 9.53
CA LEU A 45 2.96 7.81 10.29
C LEU A 45 3.66 6.54 10.77
N VAL A 46 4.45 5.90 9.89
CA VAL A 46 5.22 4.69 10.23
C VAL A 46 6.29 4.99 11.28
N VAL A 47 7.01 6.11 11.16
CA VAL A 47 8.00 6.55 12.15
C VAL A 47 7.33 6.87 13.49
N GLY A 48 6.22 7.61 13.46
CA GLY A 48 5.45 7.97 14.64
C GLY A 48 4.84 6.77 15.37
N LEU A 49 4.66 5.64 14.68
CA LEU A 49 4.08 4.43 15.26
C LEU A 49 4.94 3.90 16.42
N LYS A 50 6.25 4.18 16.39
CA LYS A 50 7.15 3.80 17.48
C LYS A 50 7.02 4.63 18.75
N ALA A 51 6.58 5.87 18.61
CA ALA A 51 6.41 6.76 19.74
C ALA A 51 5.01 6.61 20.35
N ASP A 52 3.97 6.65 19.51
CA ASP A 52 2.59 6.54 19.97
C ASP A 52 1.72 5.78 18.96
N PRO A 53 1.51 4.46 19.16
CA PRO A 53 0.79 3.64 18.21
C PRO A 53 -0.71 3.96 18.16
N SER A 54 -1.30 4.43 19.27
CA SER A 54 -2.72 4.76 19.37
C SER A 54 -3.06 6.03 18.59
N ALA A 55 -2.27 7.09 18.71
CA ALA A 55 -2.41 8.33 17.96
C ALA A 55 -2.17 8.10 16.47
N MET A 56 -1.15 7.31 16.11
CA MET A 56 -0.89 6.99 14.70
C MET A 56 -1.98 6.10 14.08
N LYS A 57 -2.59 5.21 14.86
CA LYS A 57 -3.78 4.47 14.41
C LYS A 57 -4.92 5.42 14.05
N THR A 58 -5.24 6.38 14.93
CA THR A 58 -6.27 7.39 14.67
C THR A 58 -5.94 8.23 13.44
N LYS A 59 -4.66 8.61 13.27
CA LYS A 59 -4.20 9.35 12.10
C LYS A 59 -4.31 8.52 10.81
N CYS A 60 -4.02 7.21 10.88
CA CYS A 60 -4.15 6.28 9.75
C CYS A 60 -5.61 6.11 9.32
N LEU A 61 -6.54 6.10 10.29
CA LEU A 61 -7.98 6.10 10.03
C LEU A 61 -8.43 7.39 9.34
N SER A 62 -7.90 8.54 9.75
CA SER A 62 -8.19 9.83 9.09
C SER A 62 -7.69 9.85 7.63
N TYR A 63 -6.50 9.30 7.35
CA TYR A 63 -6.00 9.15 5.97
C TYR A 63 -6.85 8.17 5.15
N MET A 64 -7.39 7.11 5.77
CA MET A 64 -8.28 6.17 5.12
C MET A 64 -9.61 6.82 4.69
N SER A 65 -10.14 7.70 5.54
CA SER A 65 -11.32 8.50 5.24
C SER A 65 -11.06 9.40 4.02
N ALA A 66 -9.91 10.07 3.95
CA ALA A 66 -9.51 10.89 2.80
C ALA A 66 -9.45 10.10 1.48
N CYS A 67 -9.05 8.83 1.52
CA CYS A 67 -8.97 7.96 0.34
C CYS A 67 -10.35 7.48 -0.16
N THR A 68 -11.43 7.75 0.58
CA THR A 68 -12.77 7.28 0.26
C THR A 68 -13.62 8.51 -0.06
N SER A 69 -13.46 9.01 -1.29
CA SER A 69 -13.98 10.29 -1.83
C SER A 69 -15.50 10.51 -1.75
N TYR A 70 -16.26 9.62 -1.11
CA TYR A 70 -17.72 9.62 -1.17
C TYR A 70 -18.41 9.89 0.16
N GLN A 71 -17.80 9.59 1.31
CA GLN A 71 -18.50 9.68 2.60
C GLN A 71 -17.50 9.84 3.75
N SER A 72 -17.11 11.06 4.08
CA SER A 72 -16.66 11.31 5.44
C SER A 72 -17.06 12.70 5.90
N GLU A 73 -18.16 12.76 6.63
CA GLU A 73 -18.46 13.85 7.57
C GLU A 73 -17.51 13.83 8.80
N GLY A 74 -16.47 12.99 8.76
CA GLY A 74 -15.45 12.86 9.80
C GLY A 74 -14.29 13.85 9.64
N ILE A 75 -13.51 13.96 10.72
CA ILE A 75 -12.27 14.77 10.76
C ILE A 75 -11.25 14.11 9.83
N THR A 76 -11.17 14.63 8.61
CA THR A 76 -10.21 14.21 7.59
C THR A 76 -9.01 15.15 7.63
N ASP A 77 -7.80 14.59 7.55
CA ASP A 77 -6.57 15.39 7.44
C ASP A 77 -6.55 16.10 6.09
N LYS A 78 -6.80 17.42 6.11
CA LYS A 78 -6.91 18.26 4.90
C LYS A 78 -5.64 18.28 4.07
N MET A 79 -4.47 18.13 4.69
CA MET A 79 -3.19 18.11 3.99
C MET A 79 -3.06 16.81 3.18
N PHE A 80 -3.40 15.67 3.80
CA PHE A 80 -3.43 14.39 3.12
C PHE A 80 -4.52 14.35 2.03
N GLU A 81 -5.71 14.90 2.31
CA GLU A 81 -6.82 14.98 1.36
C GLU A 81 -6.45 15.79 0.10
N SER A 82 -5.83 16.95 0.27
CA SER A 82 -5.39 17.75 -0.87
C SER A 82 -4.32 17.03 -1.70
N ALA A 83 -3.36 16.36 -1.05
CA ALA A 83 -2.29 15.63 -1.74
C ALA A 83 -2.82 14.38 -2.47
N ILE A 84 -3.76 13.64 -1.89
CA ILE A 84 -4.32 12.43 -2.51
C ILE A 84 -5.20 12.76 -3.72
N LEU A 85 -5.93 13.90 -3.70
CA LEU A 85 -6.70 14.38 -4.84
C LEU A 85 -5.82 14.81 -6.02
N GLY A 86 -4.59 15.24 -5.76
CA GLY A 86 -3.58 15.53 -6.79
C GLY A 86 -2.94 14.29 -7.42
N CYS A 87 -3.14 13.10 -6.85
CA CYS A 87 -2.61 11.85 -7.37
C CYS A 87 -3.51 11.22 -8.44
N THR A 88 -2.94 10.34 -9.27
CA THR A 88 -3.72 9.54 -10.22
C THR A 88 -4.66 8.55 -9.52
N LEU A 89 -5.75 8.15 -10.17
CA LEU A 89 -6.69 7.15 -9.62
C LEU A 89 -6.01 5.81 -9.30
N ASP A 90 -4.99 5.43 -10.07
CA ASP A 90 -4.22 4.22 -9.80
C ASP A 90 -3.38 4.36 -8.51
N ASP A 91 -2.72 5.50 -8.33
CA ASP A 91 -1.98 5.82 -7.12
C ASP A 91 -2.90 5.87 -5.89
N GLN A 92 -4.07 6.51 -5.99
CA GLN A 92 -5.06 6.55 -4.91
C GLN A 92 -5.47 5.13 -4.45
N LYS A 93 -5.71 4.21 -5.39
CA LYS A 93 -6.00 2.79 -5.08
C LYS A 93 -4.83 2.10 -4.39
N ARG A 94 -3.60 2.30 -4.88
CA ARG A 94 -2.38 1.72 -4.27
C ARG A 94 -2.15 2.26 -2.85
N ILE A 95 -2.30 3.56 -2.66
CA ILE A 95 -2.15 4.23 -1.37
C ILE A 95 -3.19 3.72 -0.37
N LYS A 96 -4.47 3.62 -0.78
CA LYS A 96 -5.52 3.02 0.04
C LYS A 96 -5.17 1.59 0.45
N LYS A 97 -4.64 0.78 -0.47
CA LYS A 97 -4.20 -0.60 -0.17
C LYS A 97 -3.03 -0.62 0.84
N ARG A 98 -2.06 0.28 0.69
CA ARG A 98 -0.95 0.43 1.65
C ARG A 98 -1.43 0.82 3.04
N LEU A 99 -2.32 1.82 3.15
CA LEU A 99 -2.90 2.24 4.42
C LEU A 99 -3.71 1.12 5.09
N ASN A 100 -4.41 0.28 4.32
CA ASN A 100 -5.18 -0.84 4.88
C ASN A 100 -4.23 -1.87 5.51
N GLY A 101 -3.17 -2.25 4.78
CA GLY A 101 -2.15 -3.15 5.30
C GLY A 101 -1.45 -2.58 6.54
N LEU A 102 -1.18 -1.28 6.56
CA LEU A 102 -0.60 -0.61 7.72
C LEU A 102 -1.55 -0.63 8.93
N LEU A 103 -2.82 -0.33 8.73
CA LEU A 103 -3.83 -0.38 9.79
C LEU A 103 -4.03 -1.80 10.35
N GLU A 104 -4.03 -2.82 9.49
CA GLU A 104 -4.04 -4.22 9.92
C GLU A 104 -2.80 -4.57 10.73
N TYR A 105 -1.61 -4.14 10.30
CA TYR A 105 -0.37 -4.35 11.05
C TYR A 105 -0.41 -3.71 12.44
N ILE A 106 -0.94 -2.49 12.54
CA ILE A 106 -1.14 -1.78 13.82
C ILE A 106 -2.15 -2.54 14.70
N ASN A 107 -3.27 -2.99 14.13
CA ASN A 107 -4.29 -3.75 14.87
C ASN A 107 -3.81 -5.11 15.36
N ARG A 108 -2.93 -5.77 14.61
CA ARG A 108 -2.29 -7.03 15.04
C ARG A 108 -1.26 -6.83 16.14
N GLY A 109 -0.98 -5.59 16.55
CA GLY A 109 -0.02 -5.30 17.62
C GLY A 109 1.38 -5.82 17.31
N HIS A 110 1.74 -5.95 16.03
CA HIS A 110 2.99 -6.57 15.59
C HIS A 110 4.20 -5.62 15.75
N PHE A 111 4.18 -4.84 16.83
CA PHE A 111 5.18 -3.92 17.28
C PHE A 111 6.29 -4.71 18.02
N PHE A 112 7.01 -5.53 17.25
CA PHE A 112 8.10 -6.43 17.66
C PHE A 112 7.73 -7.64 18.56
N PRO A 113 8.39 -8.80 18.35
CA PRO A 113 8.30 -9.94 19.27
C PRO A 113 8.91 -9.55 20.63
N ALA A 114 8.32 -10.06 21.71
CA ALA A 114 8.90 -9.95 23.05
C ALA A 114 10.36 -10.47 23.04
N PRO A 115 11.33 -9.72 23.59
CA PRO A 115 12.67 -10.24 23.80
C PRO A 115 12.70 -11.00 25.12
N ASP A 116 12.15 -12.22 25.19
CA ASP A 116 12.56 -13.22 26.19
C ASP A 116 12.00 -14.62 25.86
N ASP A 117 12.68 -15.33 24.97
CA ASP A 117 12.74 -16.80 25.02
C ASP A 117 14.20 -17.19 24.84
N ARG A 118 15.03 -16.74 25.78
CA ARG A 118 16.36 -17.30 26.00
C ARG A 118 16.66 -17.30 27.48
N MET A 119 16.56 -18.52 28.02
CA MET A 119 17.25 -19.03 29.20
C MET A 119 16.44 -19.02 30.49
N GLN A 120 15.66 -20.10 30.68
CA GLN A 120 15.80 -20.93 31.87
C GLN A 120 15.47 -22.40 31.59
#